data_AF-A0A1X1TF46-F1
#
_entry.id   AF-A0A1X1TF46-F1
#
_cell.length_a   1.000
_cell.length_b   1.000
_cell.length_c   1.000
_cell.angle_alpha   90.00
_cell.angle_beta   90.00
_cell.angle_gamma   90.00
#
_symmetry.space_group_name_H-M   'P 1'
#
loop_
_entity.id
_entity.type
_entity.pdbx_description
1 polymer ?
#
loop_
_entity_poly.entity_id
_entity_poly.type
_entity_poly.pdbx_seq_one_letter_code
_entity_poly.pdbx_strand_id
1 'polypeptide(L)'
;MSDLSARGRLDTPRTPRRISFNVDREAAGQFGERVARFLGTGRYLAVQTMIVIVWIALNLFAVSLRWDPYPFILLNLAFSTQAAYAAPLILLAQNRQENRDRVSLEEDRRRAAQTKADTEYLARELAALRLAVGEVATRDYLRRELEELREMVATLLAANDGDDRRSKRTG
;
A
#
# COMPACT_ATOMS: atom_id res chain seq x y z
N MET A 1 -42.77 -61.44 2.14
CA MET A 1 -41.60 -60.57 1.85
C MET A 1 -41.71 -59.40 2.81
N SER A 2 -40.99 -59.47 3.93
CA SER A 2 -41.07 -58.50 5.03
C SER A 2 -40.25 -57.26 4.68
N ASP A 3 -40.93 -56.11 4.61
CA ASP A 3 -40.35 -54.79 4.42
C ASP A 3 -39.37 -54.44 5.54
N LEU A 4 -38.13 -54.14 5.14
CA LEU A 4 -37.05 -53.65 5.99
C LEU A 4 -37.29 -52.17 6.34
N SER A 5 -38.22 -51.92 7.25
CA SER A 5 -38.32 -50.65 7.94
C SER A 5 -37.17 -50.49 8.95
N ALA A 6 -36.71 -49.25 9.13
CA ALA A 6 -35.85 -48.77 10.21
C ALA A 6 -34.35 -49.16 10.16
N ARG A 7 -33.58 -48.44 9.34
CA ARG A 7 -32.23 -48.02 9.75
C ARG A 7 -32.12 -46.51 9.61
N GLY A 8 -32.36 -45.84 10.73
CA GLY A 8 -32.16 -44.40 10.88
C GLY A 8 -30.74 -44.03 10.47
N ARG A 9 -30.65 -43.17 9.44
CA ARG A 9 -29.38 -42.56 9.02
C ARG A 9 -28.99 -41.57 10.10
N LEU A 10 -28.21 -42.06 11.05
CA LEU A 10 -27.69 -41.34 12.22
C LEU A 10 -26.36 -40.62 11.91
N ASP A 11 -26.18 -40.19 10.66
CA ASP A 11 -24.88 -39.75 10.16
C ASP A 11 -24.96 -38.38 9.48
N THR A 12 -25.61 -37.43 10.15
CA THR A 12 -25.53 -36.02 9.77
C THR A 12 -25.10 -35.25 11.01
N PRO A 13 -23.83 -34.83 11.11
CA PRO A 13 -23.41 -34.01 12.23
C PRO A 13 -24.23 -32.72 12.17
N ARG A 14 -25.08 -32.52 13.17
CA ARG A 14 -25.76 -31.25 13.42
C ARG A 14 -24.67 -30.20 13.65
N THR A 15 -24.39 -29.40 12.63
CA THR A 15 -23.50 -28.25 12.76
C THR A 15 -24.06 -27.34 13.86
N PRO A 16 -23.28 -27.01 14.90
CA PRO A 16 -23.75 -26.09 15.92
C PRO A 16 -24.02 -24.76 15.25
N ARG A 17 -25.24 -24.26 15.37
CA ARG A 17 -25.67 -22.95 14.90
C ARG A 17 -24.84 -21.91 15.65
N ARG A 18 -23.66 -21.53 15.13
CA ARG A 18 -22.88 -20.41 15.65
C ARG A 18 -23.79 -19.20 15.56
N ILE A 19 -24.15 -18.65 16.71
CA ILE A 19 -24.73 -17.32 16.81
C ILE A 19 -23.62 -16.38 16.34
N SER A 20 -23.58 -16.09 15.04
CA SER A 20 -22.74 -15.03 14.52
C SER A 20 -23.42 -13.73 14.90
N PHE A 21 -22.89 -13.04 15.91
CA PHE A 21 -23.09 -11.60 16.02
C PHE A 21 -22.47 -10.99 14.77
N ASN A 22 -23.28 -10.83 13.72
CA ASN A 22 -22.89 -10.10 12.53
C ASN A 22 -22.94 -8.62 12.89
N VAL A 23 -21.94 -8.17 13.67
CA VAL A 23 -21.68 -6.75 13.86
C VAL A 23 -21.35 -6.23 12.47
N ASP A 24 -22.26 -5.45 11.88
CA ASP A 24 -22.10 -4.87 10.55
C ASP A 24 -20.75 -4.14 10.49
N ARG A 25 -19.79 -4.76 9.83
CA ARG A 25 -18.40 -4.28 9.74
C ARG A 25 -18.34 -2.91 9.06
N GLU A 26 -19.29 -2.62 8.16
CA GLU A 26 -19.49 -1.31 7.54
C GLU A 26 -19.88 -0.22 8.56
N ALA A 27 -20.86 -0.50 9.43
CA ALA A 27 -21.37 0.47 10.39
C ALA A 27 -20.31 0.77 11.47
N ALA A 28 -19.75 -0.28 12.08
CA ALA A 28 -18.63 -0.15 13.01
C ALA A 28 -17.43 0.56 12.36
N GLY A 29 -17.25 0.39 11.05
CA GLY A 29 -16.24 1.08 10.28
C GLY A 29 -16.41 2.60 10.26
N GLN A 30 -17.57 3.08 9.82
CA GLN A 30 -17.83 4.52 9.73
C GLN A 30 -17.83 5.20 11.12
N PHE A 31 -18.29 4.49 12.16
CA PHE A 31 -18.20 4.98 13.53
C PHE A 31 -16.75 5.11 14.00
N GLY A 32 -15.90 4.12 13.75
CA GLY A 32 -14.48 4.15 14.14
C GLY A 32 -13.71 5.31 13.50
N GLU A 33 -13.98 5.63 12.24
CA GLU A 33 -13.31 6.74 11.53
C GLU A 33 -13.75 8.13 12.03
N ARG A 34 -15.01 8.26 12.48
CA ARG A 34 -15.49 9.47 13.15
C ARG A 34 -14.86 9.60 14.54
N VAL A 35 -14.81 8.51 15.30
CA VAL A 35 -14.23 8.48 16.64
C VAL A 35 -12.72 8.75 16.59
N ALA A 36 -11.97 8.17 15.65
CA ALA A 36 -10.54 8.42 15.50
C ALA A 36 -10.25 9.91 15.19
N ARG A 37 -11.01 10.53 14.29
CA ARG A 37 -10.90 11.97 14.01
C ARG A 37 -11.28 12.83 15.21
N PHE A 38 -12.27 12.40 15.98
CA PHE A 38 -12.74 13.10 17.17
C PHE A 38 -11.73 13.03 18.32
N LEU A 39 -11.21 11.84 18.63
CA LEU A 39 -10.22 11.60 19.68
C LEU A 39 -8.83 12.19 19.36
N GLY A 40 -8.46 12.26 18.07
CA GLY A 40 -7.19 12.83 17.62
C GLY A 40 -7.12 14.36 17.65
N THR A 41 -8.24 15.04 17.93
CA THR A 41 -8.30 16.51 17.98
C THR A 41 -8.03 16.98 19.42
N GLY A 42 -7.05 17.85 19.65
CA GLY A 42 -6.72 18.39 20.99
C GLY A 42 -7.90 19.06 21.72
N ARG A 43 -8.90 19.51 20.96
CA ARG A 43 -10.18 20.04 21.49
C ARG A 43 -10.98 18.99 22.27
N TYR A 44 -10.94 17.71 21.90
CA TYR A 44 -11.62 16.65 22.65
C TYR A 44 -11.01 16.48 24.04
N LEU A 45 -9.67 16.41 24.13
CA LEU A 45 -8.99 16.32 25.42
C LEU A 45 -9.32 17.53 26.31
N ALA A 46 -9.31 18.75 25.76
CA ALA A 46 -9.65 19.95 26.52
C ALA A 46 -11.08 19.91 27.10
N VAL A 47 -12.07 19.51 26.29
CA VAL A 47 -13.47 19.37 26.73
C VAL A 47 -13.61 18.25 27.76
N GLN A 48 -12.99 17.09 27.52
CA GLN A 48 -13.01 15.94 28.44
C GLN A 48 -12.42 16.29 29.80
N THR A 49 -11.28 17.00 29.84
CA THR A 49 -10.65 17.45 31.08
C THR A 49 -11.54 18.44 31.82
N MET A 50 -12.18 19.38 31.11
CA MET A 50 -13.13 20.32 31.73
C MET A 50 -14.30 19.59 32.38
N ILE A 51 -14.89 18.61 31.70
CA ILE A 51 -15.99 17.80 32.23
C ILE A 51 -15.57 17.08 33.51
N VAL A 52 -14.38 16.45 33.52
CA VAL A 52 -13.86 15.75 34.70
C VAL A 52 -13.67 16.71 35.87
N ILE A 53 -13.11 17.90 35.65
CA ILE A 53 -12.91 18.92 36.69
C ILE A 53 -14.26 19.37 37.27
N VAL A 54 -15.23 19.69 36.41
CA VAL A 54 -16.58 20.09 36.84
C VAL A 54 -17.25 18.96 37.62
N TRP A 55 -17.09 17.72 37.19
CA TRP A 55 -17.66 16.55 37.86
C TRP A 55 -17.08 16.33 39.25
N ILE A 56 -15.75 16.43 39.39
CA ILE A 56 -15.07 16.35 40.70
C ILE A 56 -15.55 17.49 41.60
N ALA A 57 -15.65 18.72 41.09
CA ALA A 57 -16.14 19.86 41.85
C ALA A 57 -17.59 19.66 42.33
N LEU A 58 -18.49 19.21 41.45
CA LEU A 58 -19.88 18.92 41.80
C LEU A 58 -19.97 17.84 42.88
N ASN A 59 -19.17 16.77 42.77
CA ASN A 59 -19.12 15.72 43.78
C ASN A 59 -18.63 16.27 45.13
N LEU A 60 -17.59 17.11 45.16
CA LEU A 60 -17.11 17.78 46.38
C LEU A 60 -18.18 18.66 47.04
N PHE A 61 -18.98 19.40 46.27
CA PHE A 61 -20.11 20.17 46.81
C PHE A 61 -21.27 19.26 47.29
N ALA A 62 -21.52 18.14 46.60
CA ALA A 62 -22.53 17.16 46.98
C ALA A 62 -22.16 16.35 48.24
N VAL A 63 -20.87 16.27 48.59
CA VAL A 63 -20.39 15.72 49.87
C VAL A 63 -20.89 16.54 51.06
N SER A 64 -21.03 17.86 50.91
CA SER A 64 -21.68 18.70 51.92
C SER A 64 -23.16 18.32 52.16
N LEU A 65 -23.80 17.70 51.18
CA LEU A 65 -25.16 17.13 51.28
C LEU A 65 -25.16 15.64 51.70
N ARG A 66 -24.01 15.06 52.08
CA ARG A 66 -23.79 13.64 52.43
C ARG A 66 -24.11 12.65 51.30
N TRP A 67 -24.14 13.07 50.04
CA TRP A 67 -24.51 12.21 48.90
C TRP A 67 -23.43 11.15 48.60
N ASP A 68 -22.15 11.41 48.89
CA ASP A 68 -21.06 10.42 48.74
C ASP A 68 -19.91 10.70 49.73
N PRO A 69 -20.00 10.29 51.02
CA PRO A 69 -18.95 10.52 52.01
C PRO A 69 -17.62 9.87 51.61
N TYR A 70 -16.49 10.44 52.05
CA TYR A 70 -15.16 9.87 51.81
C TYR A 70 -15.14 8.37 52.21
N PRO A 71 -14.77 7.43 51.31
CA PRO A 71 -13.93 7.57 50.12
C PRO A 71 -14.68 7.43 48.76
N PHE A 72 -15.53 8.39 48.39
CA PHE A 72 -16.12 8.60 47.05
C PHE A 72 -16.35 7.32 46.21
N ILE A 73 -17.17 6.38 46.70
CA ILE A 73 -17.35 5.07 46.05
C ILE A 73 -17.99 5.25 44.66
N LEU A 74 -18.95 6.15 44.53
CA LEU A 74 -19.70 6.33 43.29
C LEU A 74 -18.84 6.97 42.19
N LEU A 75 -17.99 7.93 42.56
CA LEU A 75 -17.04 8.54 41.64
C LEU A 75 -16.05 7.51 41.10
N ASN A 76 -15.47 6.70 42.00
CA ASN A 76 -14.54 5.64 41.61
C ASN A 76 -15.21 4.59 40.73
N LEU A 77 -16.46 4.20 41.03
CA LEU A 77 -17.21 3.24 40.23
C LEU A 77 -17.50 3.75 38.81
N ALA A 78 -17.86 5.03 38.69
CA ALA A 78 -18.12 5.67 37.41
C ALA A 78 -16.85 5.72 36.54
N PHE A 79 -15.72 6.16 37.10
CA PHE A 79 -14.45 6.18 36.39
C PHE A 79 -13.97 4.77 36.01
N SER A 80 -14.14 3.80 36.90
CA SER A 80 -13.78 2.40 36.63
C SER A 80 -14.57 1.84 35.45
N THR A 81 -15.87 2.14 35.39
CA THR A 81 -16.74 1.71 34.28
C THR A 81 -16.39 2.44 32.99
N GLN A 82 -16.07 3.74 33.06
CA GLN A 82 -15.61 4.51 31.89
C GLN A 82 -14.35 3.90 31.28
N ALA A 83 -13.35 3.58 32.11
CA ALA A 83 -12.13 2.93 31.67
C ALA A 83 -12.40 1.53 31.09
N ALA A 84 -13.27 0.75 31.74
CA ALA A 84 -13.65 -0.58 31.28
C ALA A 84 -14.33 -0.58 29.89
N TYR A 85 -15.16 0.43 29.59
CA TYR A 85 -15.80 0.57 28.27
C TYR A 85 -14.87 1.17 27.21
N ALA A 86 -13.89 1.98 27.62
CA ALA A 86 -12.91 2.54 26.69
C ALA A 86 -12.03 1.45 26.04
N ALA A 87 -11.61 0.42 26.80
CA ALA A 87 -10.75 -0.66 26.31
C ALA A 87 -11.30 -1.38 25.05
N PRO A 88 -12.53 -1.94 25.03
CA PRO A 88 -13.06 -2.60 23.84
C PRO A 88 -13.27 -1.64 22.66
N LEU A 89 -13.64 -0.38 22.93
CA LEU A 89 -13.81 0.62 21.88
C LEU A 89 -12.48 0.98 21.21
N ILE A 90 -11.41 1.12 22.01
CA ILE A 90 -10.05 1.32 21.52
C ILE A 90 -9.58 0.11 20.72
N LEU A 91 -9.82 -1.13 21.19
CA LEU A 91 -9.46 -2.35 20.46
C LEU A 91 -10.17 -2.44 19.10
N LEU A 92 -11.43 -2.02 19.01
CA LEU A 92 -12.15 -1.95 17.73
C LEU A 92 -11.55 -0.89 16.79
N ALA A 93 -11.16 0.26 17.32
CA ALA A 93 -10.47 1.28 16.54
C ALA A 93 -9.09 0.81 16.06
N GLN A 94 -8.32 0.14 16.92
CA GLN A 94 -7.00 -0.39 16.62
C GLN A 94 -7.01 -1.49 15.56
N ASN A 95 -7.89 -2.49 15.68
CA ASN A 95 -8.02 -3.57 14.69
C ASN A 95 -8.31 -3.02 13.27
N ARG A 96 -9.03 -1.90 13.16
CA ARG A 96 -9.27 -1.26 11.86
C ARG A 96 -8.07 -0.53 11.32
N GLN A 97 -7.34 0.20 12.18
CA GLN A 97 -6.11 0.88 11.79
C GLN A 97 -5.10 -0.14 11.27
N GLU A 98 -4.90 -1.24 12.01
CA GLU A 98 -3.99 -2.32 11.63
C GLU A 98 -4.37 -2.98 10.29
N ASN A 99 -5.67 -3.20 10.03
CA ASN A 99 -6.11 -3.75 8.76
C ASN A 99 -5.86 -2.79 7.57
N ARG A 100 -6.08 -1.48 7.76
CA ARG A 100 -5.78 -0.46 6.73
C ARG A 100 -4.28 -0.38 6.47
N ASP A 101 -3.47 -0.36 7.53
CA ASP A 101 -2.02 -0.30 7.45
C ASP A 101 -1.47 -1.56 6.76
N ARG A 102 -2.06 -2.74 7.04
CA ARG A 102 -1.73 -3.98 6.36
C ARG A 102 -2.00 -3.92 4.86
N VAL A 103 -3.17 -3.45 4.43
CA VAL A 103 -3.50 -3.32 3.00
C VAL A 103 -2.53 -2.35 2.31
N SER A 104 -2.24 -1.21 2.93
CA SER A 104 -1.26 -0.24 2.41
C SER A 104 0.13 -0.88 2.24
N LEU A 105 0.59 -1.64 3.23
CA LEU A 105 1.89 -2.33 3.18
C LEU A 105 1.92 -3.42 2.11
N GLU A 106 0.82 -4.15 1.90
CA GLU A 106 0.71 -5.17 0.85
C GLU A 106 0.76 -4.52 -0.55
N GLU A 107 0.08 -3.38 -0.74
CA GLU A 107 0.15 -2.60 -1.98
C GLU A 107 1.56 -2.06 -2.24
N ASP A 108 2.21 -1.49 -1.23
CA ASP A 108 3.57 -0.95 -1.36
C ASP A 108 4.58 -2.05 -1.71
N ARG A 109 4.46 -3.23 -1.08
CA ARG A 109 5.28 -4.40 -1.44
C ARG A 109 5.05 -4.83 -2.89
N ARG A 110 3.79 -4.86 -3.35
CA ARG A 110 3.45 -5.21 -4.73
C ARG A 110 4.04 -4.21 -5.72
N ARG A 111 3.93 -2.91 -5.44
CA ARG A 111 4.52 -1.84 -6.25
C ARG A 111 6.04 -1.96 -6.30
N ALA A 112 6.69 -2.15 -5.15
CA ALA A 112 8.14 -2.33 -5.08
C ALA A 112 8.63 -3.54 -5.89
N ALA A 113 7.89 -4.65 -5.85
CA ALA A 113 8.20 -5.83 -6.67
C ALA A 113 8.07 -5.55 -8.17
N GLN A 114 7.02 -4.82 -8.59
CA GLN A 114 6.83 -4.42 -9.99
C GLN A 114 7.95 -3.47 -10.45
N THR A 115 8.23 -2.41 -9.70
CA THR A 115 9.31 -1.47 -10.02
C THR A 115 10.67 -2.17 -10.12
N LYS A 116 10.94 -3.14 -9.24
CA LYS A 116 12.16 -3.95 -9.33
C LYS A 116 12.20 -4.76 -10.63
N ALA A 117 11.11 -5.43 -10.99
CA ALA A 117 11.02 -6.21 -12.22
C ALA A 117 11.18 -5.33 -13.48
N ASP A 118 10.53 -4.15 -13.50
CA ASP A 118 10.65 -3.18 -14.60
C ASP A 118 12.08 -2.67 -14.73
N THR A 119 12.75 -2.38 -13.60
CA THR A 119 14.14 -1.95 -13.59
C THR A 119 15.08 -3.05 -14.09
N GLU A 120 14.87 -4.30 -13.66
CA GLU A 120 15.64 -5.45 -14.17
C GLU A 120 15.41 -5.67 -15.67
N TYR A 121 14.17 -5.49 -16.14
CA TYR A 121 13.84 -5.58 -17.56
C TYR A 121 14.56 -4.48 -18.37
N LEU A 122 14.43 -3.22 -17.94
CA LEU A 122 15.12 -2.09 -18.58
C LEU A 122 16.65 -2.26 -18.55
N ALA A 123 17.22 -2.76 -17.46
CA ALA A 123 18.65 -3.02 -17.37
C ALA A 123 19.12 -4.09 -18.37
N ARG A 124 18.33 -5.16 -18.55
CA ARG A 124 18.62 -6.19 -19.56
C ARG A 124 18.50 -5.64 -20.97
N GLU A 125 17.45 -4.86 -21.23
CA GLU A 125 17.24 -4.24 -22.54
C GLU A 125 18.35 -3.24 -22.87
N LEU A 126 18.78 -2.42 -21.90
CA LEU A 126 19.93 -1.52 -22.05
C LEU A 126 21.24 -2.28 -22.29
N ALA A 127 21.45 -3.42 -21.63
CA ALA A 127 22.61 -4.27 -21.87
C ALA A 127 22.60 -4.85 -23.28
N ALA A 128 21.45 -5.35 -23.76
CA ALA A 128 21.27 -5.85 -25.11
C ALA A 128 21.48 -4.74 -26.15
N LEU A 129 20.88 -3.57 -25.95
CA LEU A 129 21.07 -2.39 -26.78
C LEU A 129 22.54 -1.97 -26.83
N ARG A 130 23.23 -1.96 -25.68
CA ARG A 130 24.65 -1.63 -25.61
C ARG A 130 25.52 -2.60 -26.41
N LEU A 131 25.22 -3.90 -26.39
CA LEU A 131 25.95 -4.89 -27.17
C LEU A 131 25.68 -4.68 -28.67
N ALA A 132 24.43 -4.51 -29.07
CA ALA A 132 24.06 -4.25 -30.47
C ALA A 132 24.70 -2.96 -31.02
N VAL A 133 24.67 -1.87 -30.24
CA VAL A 133 25.35 -0.61 -30.62
C VAL A 133 26.86 -0.77 -30.59
N GLY A 134 27.41 -1.53 -29.63
CA GLY A 134 28.84 -1.82 -29.55
C GLY A 134 29.38 -2.54 -30.78
N GLU A 135 28.62 -3.47 -31.36
CA GLU A 135 28.99 -4.16 -32.60
C GLU A 135 28.93 -3.22 -33.82
N VAL A 136 27.87 -2.42 -33.97
CA VAL A 136 27.68 -1.52 -35.13
C VAL A 136 28.59 -0.29 -35.10
N ALA A 137 28.96 0.21 -33.92
CA ALA A 137 29.82 1.38 -33.75
C ALA A 137 31.29 1.02 -33.47
N THR A 138 31.75 -0.17 -33.90
CA THR A 138 33.17 -0.50 -33.75
C THR A 138 33.98 0.49 -34.59
N ARG A 139 34.92 1.23 -33.97
CA ARG A 139 35.75 2.25 -34.63
C ARG A 139 36.38 1.74 -35.93
N ASP A 140 36.75 0.46 -35.97
CA ASP A 140 37.36 -0.17 -37.13
C ASP A 140 36.37 -0.41 -38.29
N TYR A 141 35.09 -0.66 -38.00
CA TYR A 141 34.04 -0.76 -39.02
C TYR A 141 33.78 0.61 -39.65
N LEU A 142 33.54 1.64 -38.82
CA LEU A 142 33.38 3.01 -39.30
C LEU A 142 34.60 3.51 -40.07
N ARG A 143 35.81 3.11 -39.64
CA ARG A 143 37.04 3.47 -40.32
C ARG A 143 37.18 2.77 -41.66
N ARG A 144 36.88 1.46 -41.74
CA ARG A 144 36.84 0.71 -43.00
C ARG A 144 35.86 1.31 -43.99
N GLU A 145 34.63 1.61 -43.57
CA GLU A 145 33.62 2.16 -44.47
C GLU A 145 33.98 3.56 -44.95
N LEU A 146 34.61 4.37 -44.09
CA LEU A 146 35.17 5.67 -44.50
C LEU A 146 36.34 5.51 -45.48
N GLU A 147 37.22 4.53 -45.28
CA GLU A 147 38.33 4.22 -46.19
C GLU A 147 37.80 3.74 -47.56
N GLU A 148 36.81 2.86 -47.56
CA GLU A 148 36.18 2.30 -48.77
C GLU A 148 35.44 3.39 -49.56
N LEU A 149 34.67 4.25 -48.89
CA LEU A 149 34.06 5.42 -49.51
C LEU A 149 35.11 6.38 -50.08
N ARG A 150 36.23 6.59 -49.37
CA ARG A 150 37.33 7.43 -49.87
C ARG A 150 37.97 6.85 -51.12
N GLU A 151 38.21 5.54 -51.17
CA GLU A 151 38.75 4.87 -52.36
C GLU A 151 37.79 4.92 -53.54
N MET A 152 36.48 4.71 -53.32
CA MET A 152 35.46 4.88 -54.36
C MET A 152 35.46 6.31 -54.92
N VAL A 153 35.53 7.34 -54.07
CA VAL A 153 35.60 8.73 -54.54
C VAL A 153 36.90 9.00 -55.29
N ALA A 154 38.04 8.50 -54.81
CA ALA A 154 39.34 8.67 -55.46
C ALA A 154 39.40 8.01 -56.84
N THR A 155 38.83 6.80 -56.98
CA THR A 155 38.75 6.09 -58.26
C THR A 155 37.83 6.81 -59.26
N LEU A 156 36.68 7.33 -58.81
CA LEU A 156 35.79 8.15 -59.64
C LEU A 156 36.46 9.45 -60.11
N LEU A 157 37.17 10.15 -59.21
CA LEU A 157 37.93 11.35 -59.56
C LEU A 157 39.05 11.05 -60.56
N ALA A 158 39.79 9.95 -60.38
CA ALA A 158 40.85 9.55 -61.30
C ALA A 158 40.31 9.14 -62.69
N ALA A 159 39.16 8.48 -62.74
CA ALA A 159 38.49 8.14 -63.99
C ALA A 159 38.03 9.40 -64.74
N ASN A 160 37.47 10.38 -64.03
CA ASN A 160 37.06 11.66 -64.60
C ASN A 160 38.25 12.47 -65.14
N ASP A 161 39.37 12.50 -64.41
CA ASP A 161 40.59 13.23 -64.81
C ASP A 161 41.29 12.57 -66.02
N GLY A 162 41.15 11.24 -66.17
CA GLY A 162 41.65 10.51 -67.34
C GLY A 162 40.85 10.77 -68.62
N ASP A 163 39.53 10.92 -68.51
CA ASP A 163 38.65 11.24 -69.64
C ASP A 163 38.90 12.67 -70.15
N ASP A 164 39.10 13.61 -69.24
CA ASP A 164 39.37 15.02 -69.56
C ASP A 164 40.72 15.22 -70.28
N ARG A 165 41.73 14.40 -69.93
CA ARG A 165 43.03 14.37 -70.65
C ARG A 165 42.94 13.70 -72.01
N ARG A 166 42.05 12.71 -72.19
CA ARG A 166 41.86 12.05 -73.48
C ARG A 166 41.18 12.98 -74.47
N SER A 167 40.18 13.73 -74.02
CA SER A 167 39.49 14.77 -74.80
C SER A 167 40.45 15.85 -75.34
N LYS A 168 41.36 16.37 -74.50
CA LYS A 168 42.37 17.38 -74.90
C LYS A 168 43.44 16.91 -75.89
N ARG A 169 43.60 15.59 -76.11
CA ARG A 169 44.64 15.03 -76.99
C ARG A 169 44.11 14.68 -78.38
N THR A 170 42.79 14.71 -78.57
CA THR A 170 42.08 14.40 -79.82
C THR A 170 41.41 15.61 -80.47
N GLY A 171 41.54 16.80 -79.89
CA GLY A 171 41.17 18.09 -80.51
C GLY A 171 42.41 18.89 -80.86
#